data_AF-A0A1Y5KJT5-F1
#
_entry.id   AF-A0A1Y5KJT5-F1
#
_cell.length_a   1.000
_cell.length_b   1.000
_cell.length_c   1.000
_cell.angle_alpha   90.00
_cell.angle_beta   90.00
_cell.angle_gamma   90.00
#
_symmetry.space_group_name_H-M   'P 1'
#
loop_
_entity.id
_entity.type
_entity.pdbx_description
1 polymer ?
#
loop_
_entity_poly.entity_id
_entity_poly.type
_entity_poly.pdbx_seq_one_letter_code
_entity_poly.pdbx_strand_id
1 'polypeptide(L)'
;MSVEGRRRLVERCQTRPIAHVAAEMGISGACASKWVNHYREFGELGLLDRPSTPHHQPTATPAEMVTRIETLRRDKKWSSRRIALELSAEGTRISVRTVSRHLAHLGLNRRR
;
A
#
# COMPACT_ATOMS: atom_id res chain seq x y z
N MET A 1 3.65 14.47 -9.32
CA MET A 1 2.63 15.42 -9.80
C MET A 1 1.50 15.50 -8.79
N SER A 2 1.18 16.70 -8.31
CA SER A 2 0.08 16.96 -7.36
C SER A 2 -1.30 16.76 -8.02
N VAL A 3 -2.36 16.66 -7.21
CA VAL A 3 -3.76 16.59 -7.69
C VAL A 3 -4.09 17.79 -8.58
N GLU A 4 -3.70 18.99 -8.15
CA GLU A 4 -3.89 20.21 -8.93
C GLU A 4 -3.14 20.18 -10.28
N GLY A 5 -1.93 19.60 -10.32
CA GLY A 5 -1.23 19.38 -11.58
C GLY A 5 -1.98 18.43 -12.52
N ARG A 6 -2.61 17.38 -11.98
CA ARG A 6 -3.42 16.44 -12.77
C ARG A 6 -4.70 17.10 -13.30
N ARG A 7 -5.32 18.00 -12.52
CA ARG A 7 -6.49 18.78 -12.96
C ARG A 7 -6.15 19.70 -14.14
N ARG A 8 -5.07 20.47 -14.03
CA ARG A 8 -4.58 21.35 -15.12
C ARG A 8 -4.24 20.57 -16.39
N LEU A 9 -3.65 19.39 -16.24
CA LEU A 9 -3.40 18.49 -17.36
C LEU A 9 -4.70 18.11 -18.08
N VAL A 10 -5.71 17.66 -17.33
CA VAL A 10 -7.01 17.26 -17.88
C VAL A 10 -7.70 18.42 -18.59
N GLU A 11 -7.75 19.59 -17.95
CA GLU A 11 -8.35 20.81 -18.50
C GLU A 11 -7.72 21.19 -19.85
N ARG A 12 -6.38 21.22 -19.92
CA ARG A 12 -5.65 21.52 -21.17
C ARG A 12 -5.87 20.47 -22.26
N CYS A 13 -6.04 19.21 -21.88
CA CYS A 13 -6.31 18.12 -22.82
C CYS A 13 -7.75 18.11 -23.37
N GLN A 14 -8.64 19.02 -22.93
CA GLN A 14 -10.00 19.12 -23.49
C GLN A 14 -10.00 19.67 -24.92
N THR A 15 -9.07 20.59 -25.23
CA THR A 15 -9.00 21.26 -26.53
C THR A 15 -7.69 20.99 -27.27
N ARG A 16 -6.72 20.31 -26.63
CA ARG A 16 -5.37 20.10 -27.16
C ARG A 16 -4.97 18.62 -27.09
N PRO A 17 -4.16 18.12 -28.03
CA PRO A 17 -3.66 16.75 -27.98
C PRO A 17 -2.82 16.45 -26.72
N ILE A 18 -3.01 15.26 -26.15
CA ILE A 18 -2.32 14.81 -24.92
C ILE A 18 -0.79 14.92 -25.04
N ALA A 19 -0.23 14.58 -26.20
CA ALA A 19 1.22 14.62 -26.43
C ALA A 19 1.82 16.02 -26.27
N HIS A 20 1.14 17.07 -26.77
CA HIS A 20 1.62 18.45 -26.65
C HIS A 20 1.56 18.91 -25.19
N VAL A 21 0.45 18.65 -24.50
CA VAL A 21 0.29 19.04 -23.08
C VAL A 21 1.30 18.28 -22.21
N ALA A 22 1.56 17.00 -22.49
CA ALA A 22 2.55 16.21 -21.77
C ALA A 22 3.96 16.80 -21.91
N ALA A 23 4.37 17.18 -23.12
CA ALA A 23 5.65 17.81 -23.38
C ALA A 23 5.80 19.15 -22.65
N GLU A 24 4.77 20.02 -22.69
CA GLU A 24 4.77 21.30 -21.97
C GLU A 24 4.85 21.16 -20.45
N MET A 25 4.25 20.09 -19.91
CA MET A 25 4.26 19.80 -18.48
C MET A 25 5.48 18.98 -18.03
N GLY A 26 6.38 18.61 -18.94
CA GLY A 26 7.57 17.81 -18.64
C GLY A 26 7.27 16.40 -18.13
N ILE A 27 6.16 15.80 -18.57
CA ILE A 27 5.77 14.43 -18.22
C ILE A 27 5.71 13.53 -19.45
N SER A 28 5.82 12.22 -19.26
CA SER A 28 5.66 11.27 -20.35
C SER A 28 4.21 11.24 -20.87
N GLY A 29 4.05 10.98 -22.16
CA GLY A 29 2.72 10.80 -22.77
C GLY A 29 1.91 9.69 -22.10
N ALA A 30 2.55 8.60 -21.68
CA ALA A 30 1.89 7.51 -20.94
C ALA A 30 1.34 7.97 -19.58
N CYS A 31 2.08 8.80 -18.85
CA CYS A 31 1.61 9.40 -17.59
C CYS A 31 0.41 10.31 -17.85
N ALA A 32 0.49 11.15 -18.88
CA ALA A 32 -0.60 12.05 -19.25
C ALA A 32 -1.87 11.29 -19.64
N SER A 33 -1.76 10.30 -20.54
CA SER A 33 -2.87 9.45 -20.96
C SER A 33 -3.51 8.71 -19.79
N LYS A 34 -2.71 8.19 -18.84
CA LYS A 34 -3.24 7.54 -17.63
C LYS A 34 -4.17 8.47 -16.86
N TRP A 35 -3.74 9.69 -16.56
CA TRP A 35 -4.54 10.63 -15.78
C TRP A 35 -5.77 11.14 -16.52
N VAL A 36 -5.65 11.40 -17.83
CA VAL A 36 -6.79 11.79 -18.66
C VAL A 36 -7.84 10.67 -18.72
N ASN A 37 -7.41 9.42 -18.88
CA ASN A 37 -8.33 8.28 -18.91
C ASN A 37 -8.98 8.04 -17.55
N HIS A 38 -8.23 8.14 -16.45
CA HIS A 38 -8.80 8.08 -15.10
C HIS A 38 -9.86 9.16 -14.87
N TYR A 39 -9.62 10.40 -15.33
CA TYR A 39 -10.61 11.47 -15.21
C TYR A 39 -11.86 11.19 -16.06
N ARG A 40 -11.69 10.67 -17.27
CA ARG A 40 -12.83 10.30 -18.13
C ARG A 40 -13.70 9.22 -17.50
N GLU A 41 -13.10 8.26 -16.80
CA GLU A 41 -13.81 7.13 -16.20
C GLU A 41 -14.41 7.46 -14.83
N PHE A 42 -13.74 8.29 -14.02
CA PHE A 42 -14.10 8.50 -12.61
C PHE A 42 -14.25 9.98 -12.20
N GLY A 43 -14.14 10.92 -13.14
CA GLY A 43 -14.16 12.36 -12.86
C GLY A 43 -13.03 12.80 -11.94
N GLU A 44 -13.31 13.78 -11.07
CA GLU A 44 -12.36 14.31 -10.10
C GLU A 44 -11.78 13.23 -9.16
N LEU A 45 -12.56 12.18 -8.82
CA LEU A 45 -12.07 11.05 -8.01
C LEU A 45 -10.95 10.28 -8.71
N GLY A 46 -10.93 10.28 -10.05
CA GLY A 46 -9.87 9.67 -10.85
C GLY A 46 -8.51 10.35 -10.70
N LEU A 47 -8.47 11.59 -10.19
CA LEU A 47 -7.24 12.37 -10.00
C LEU A 47 -6.56 12.08 -8.66
N LEU A 48 -7.23 11.39 -7.74
CA LEU A 48 -6.66 10.96 -6.47
C LEU A 48 -5.70 9.78 -6.67
N ASP A 49 -4.71 9.67 -5.78
CA ASP A 49 -3.82 8.52 -5.79
C ASP A 49 -4.59 7.25 -5.44
N ARG A 50 -4.44 6.25 -6.29
CA ARG A 50 -4.94 4.90 -6.02
C ARG A 50 -3.87 4.10 -5.31
N PRO A 51 -4.24 3.24 -4.35
CA PRO A 51 -3.32 2.30 -3.78
C PRO A 51 -2.68 1.48 -4.90
N SER A 52 -1.34 1.46 -4.94
CA SER A 52 -0.59 0.57 -5.84
C SER A 52 -0.37 -0.81 -5.22
N THR A 53 -0.98 -1.06 -4.06
CA THR A 53 -0.95 -2.36 -3.39
C THR A 53 -1.75 -3.39 -4.19
N PRO A 54 -1.22 -4.60 -4.41
CA PRO A 54 -1.96 -5.69 -5.05
C PRO A 54 -3.29 -5.96 -4.34
N HIS A 55 -4.34 -6.22 -5.12
CA HIS A 55 -5.65 -6.58 -4.57
C HIS A 55 -5.63 -7.92 -3.84
N HIS A 56 -4.75 -8.84 -4.27
CA HIS A 56 -4.61 -10.16 -3.68
C HIS A 56 -3.13 -10.48 -3.45
N GLN A 57 -2.83 -11.01 -2.27
CA GLN A 57 -1.48 -11.43 -1.87
C GLN A 57 -1.59 -12.83 -1.24
N PRO A 58 -1.41 -13.91 -2.02
CA PRO A 58 -1.61 -15.28 -1.53
C PRO A 58 -0.63 -15.68 -0.42
N THR A 59 0.52 -15.02 -0.34
CA THR A 59 1.53 -15.22 0.71
C THR A 59 1.42 -14.23 1.86
N ALA A 60 0.37 -13.38 1.87
CA ALA A 60 0.10 -12.51 3.01
C ALA A 60 -0.15 -13.35 4.26
N THR A 61 0.37 -12.87 5.40
CA THR A 61 0.08 -13.49 6.69
C THR A 61 -1.43 -13.38 6.96
N PRO A 62 -2.14 -14.49 7.20
CA PRO A 62 -3.57 -14.46 7.49
C PRO A 62 -3.89 -13.54 8.66
N ALA A 63 -5.04 -12.87 8.62
CA ALA A 63 -5.45 -11.92 9.67
C ALA A 63 -5.50 -12.58 11.05
N GLU A 64 -6.01 -13.82 11.13
CA GLU A 64 -6.00 -14.64 12.35
C GLU A 64 -4.61 -14.80 12.97
N MET A 65 -3.58 -14.94 12.13
CA MET A 65 -2.20 -15.11 12.57
C MET A 65 -1.63 -13.80 13.10
N VAL A 66 -2.00 -12.66 12.50
CA VAL A 66 -1.65 -11.33 13.01
C VAL A 66 -2.29 -11.10 14.39
N THR A 67 -3.57 -11.45 14.55
CA THR A 67 -4.28 -11.38 15.84
C THR A 67 -3.63 -12.27 16.89
N ARG A 68 -3.17 -13.48 16.51
CA ARG A 68 -2.45 -14.39 17.40
C ARG A 68 -1.12 -13.81 17.85
N ILE A 69 -0.33 -13.24 16.92
CA ILE A 69 0.93 -12.53 17.23
C ILE A 69 0.68 -11.39 18.23
N GLU A 70 -0.37 -10.60 18.01
CA GLU A 70 -0.76 -9.50 18.89
C GLU A 70 -1.11 -10.00 20.30
N THR A 71 -1.94 -11.03 20.40
CA THR A 71 -2.37 -11.62 21.67
C THR A 71 -1.19 -12.13 22.48
N LEU A 72 -0.31 -12.93 21.86
CA LEU A 72 0.90 -13.44 22.52
C LEU A 72 1.82 -12.30 22.99
N ARG A 73 1.85 -11.18 22.27
CA ARG A 73 2.60 -10.01 22.66
C ARG A 73 1.97 -9.28 23.85
N ARG A 74 0.67 -9.00 23.82
CA ARG A 74 -0.02 -8.22 24.86
C ARG A 74 -0.14 -8.99 26.17
N ASP A 75 -0.55 -10.26 26.12
CA ASP A 75 -0.89 -11.03 27.31
C ASP A 75 0.34 -11.65 27.98
N LYS A 76 1.29 -12.13 27.17
CA LYS A 76 2.46 -12.87 27.67
C LYS A 76 3.73 -12.04 27.65
N LYS A 77 3.72 -10.84 27.04
CA LYS A 77 4.89 -9.97 26.85
C LYS A 77 6.07 -10.67 26.16
N TRP A 78 5.82 -11.68 25.34
CA TRP A 78 6.87 -12.49 24.72
C TRP A 78 7.67 -11.72 23.66
N SER A 79 8.94 -12.10 23.46
CA SER A 79 9.78 -11.54 22.40
C SER A 79 9.35 -12.07 21.02
N SER A 80 9.68 -11.35 19.95
CA SER A 80 9.36 -11.81 18.58
C SER A 80 9.91 -13.21 18.29
N ARG A 81 11.10 -13.53 18.82
CA ARG A 81 11.72 -14.85 18.70
C ARG A 81 10.91 -15.94 19.39
N ARG A 82 10.43 -15.67 20.60
CA ARG A 82 9.60 -16.62 21.36
C ARG A 82 8.24 -16.83 20.71
N ILE A 83 7.61 -15.76 20.22
CA ILE A 83 6.35 -15.84 19.48
C ILE A 83 6.52 -16.68 18.21
N ALA A 84 7.57 -16.44 17.42
CA ALA A 84 7.81 -17.22 16.20
C ALA A 84 8.08 -18.71 16.49
N LEU A 85 8.77 -19.01 17.60
CA LEU A 85 9.02 -20.39 18.02
C LEU A 85 7.72 -21.09 18.42
N GLU A 86 6.87 -20.43 19.22
CA GLU A 86 5.57 -20.97 19.63
C GLU A 86 4.70 -21.28 18.41
N LEU A 87 4.54 -20.31 17.51
CA LEU A 87 3.73 -20.48 16.30
C LEU A 87 4.26 -21.60 15.41
N SER A 88 5.59 -21.77 15.35
CA SER A 88 6.21 -22.88 14.62
C SER A 88 5.93 -24.23 15.28
N ALA A 89 5.90 -24.29 16.61
CA ALA A 89 5.52 -25.50 17.36
C ALA A 89 4.03 -25.85 17.20
N GLU A 90 3.17 -24.84 17.03
CA GLU A 90 1.75 -24.98 16.67
C GLU A 90 1.54 -25.37 15.19
N GLY A 91 2.62 -25.60 14.41
CA GLY A 91 2.59 -26.01 13.01
C GLY A 91 2.57 -24.86 11.99
N THR A 92 2.61 -23.62 12.45
CA THR A 92 2.66 -22.44 11.56
C THR A 92 4.09 -21.98 11.34
N ARG A 93 4.61 -22.21 10.14
CA ARG A 93 5.94 -21.72 9.77
C ARG A 93 5.93 -20.20 9.55
N ILE A 94 6.47 -19.45 10.51
CA ILE A 94 6.61 -17.99 10.41
C ILE A 94 8.00 -17.52 10.84
N SER A 95 8.59 -16.61 10.07
CA SER A 95 9.91 -16.05 10.41
C SER A 95 9.81 -15.04 11.54
N VAL A 96 10.86 -14.94 12.36
CA VAL A 96 11.00 -13.88 13.38
C VAL A 96 10.88 -12.48 12.77
N ARG A 97 11.38 -12.28 11.54
CA ARG A 97 11.28 -11.01 10.82
C ARG A 97 9.83 -10.65 10.48
N THR A 98 9.01 -11.63 10.11
CA THR A 98 7.58 -11.43 9.86
C THR A 98 6.84 -11.04 11.13
N VAL A 99 7.10 -11.73 12.24
CA VAL A 99 6.54 -11.37 13.55
C VAL A 99 6.94 -9.95 13.94
N SER A 100 8.23 -9.61 13.86
CA SER A 100 8.72 -8.26 14.19
C SER A 100 8.11 -7.17 13.31
N ARG A 101 7.87 -7.45 12.01
CA ARG A 101 7.21 -6.51 11.09
C ARG A 101 5.77 -6.24 11.51
N HIS A 102 5.00 -7.29 11.83
CA HIS A 102 3.62 -7.14 12.30
C HIS A 102 3.56 -6.41 13.64
N LEU A 103 4.44 -6.75 14.58
CA LEU A 103 4.52 -6.01 15.85
C LEU A 103 4.87 -4.54 15.65
N ALA A 104 5.74 -4.19 14.69
CA ALA A 104 6.03 -2.80 14.37
C ALA A 104 4.83 -2.08 13.77
N HIS A 105 4.09 -2.73 12.86
CA HIS A 105 2.87 -2.20 12.27
C HIS A 105 1.78 -1.94 13.32
N LEU A 106 1.68 -2.81 14.34
CA LEU A 106 0.75 -2.67 15.47
C LEU A 106 1.25 -1.70 16.57
N GLY A 107 2.44 -1.10 16.43
CA GLY A 107 3.03 -0.24 17.47
C GLY A 107 3.52 -0.97 18.73
N LEU A 108 3.69 -2.29 18.66
CA LEU A 108 4.10 -3.18 19.75
C LEU A 108 5.57 -3.64 19.66
N ASN A 109 6.42 -2.89 18.96
CA ASN A 109 7.83 -3.21 18.75
C ASN A 109 8.65 -3.19 20.06
N ARG A 110 8.32 -2.30 21.00
CA ARG A 110 8.93 -2.21 22.33
C ARG A 110 8.15 -3.05 23.35
N ARG A 111 8.86 -3.83 24.16
CA ARG A 111 8.28 -4.53 25.31
C ARG A 111 8.22 -3.52 26.46
N ARG A 112 7.01 -3.24 26.97
CA ARG A 112 6.81 -2.45 28.19
C ARG A 112 6.69 -3.36 29.40
#